data_AF-A0A940JKF8-F1
#
_entry.id   AF-A0A940JKF8-F1
#
_cell.length_a   1.000
_cell.length_b   1.000
_cell.length_c   1.000
_cell.angle_alpha   90.00
_cell.angle_beta   90.00
_cell.angle_gamma   90.00
#
_symmetry.space_group_name_H-M   'P 1'
#
loop_
_entity.id
_entity.type
_entity.pdbx_description
1 polymer ?
#
loop_
_entity_poly.entity_id
_entity_poly.type
_entity_poly.pdbx_seq_one_letter_code
_entity_poly.pdbx_strand_id
1 'polypeptide(L)'
;SKKENQHVLDEAEVILSETGIIDKDTVAESRYNWEAIVSFAETPESYYLYTNSYHAIVIPKRAIQSEEEKKELKRLLEKHLPLQA
;
A
#
# COMPACT_ATOMS: atom_id res chain seq x y z
N SER A 1 25.50 -2.29 -17.08
CA SER A 1 24.96 -1.64 -15.87
C SER A 1 23.56 -2.15 -15.60
N LYS A 2 23.25 -2.58 -14.37
CA LYS A 2 21.85 -2.75 -13.94
C LYS A 2 21.16 -1.39 -14.08
N LYS A 3 19.98 -1.34 -14.70
CA LYS A 3 19.22 -0.09 -14.86
C LYS A 3 18.69 0.33 -13.48
N GLU A 4 18.71 1.62 -13.19
CA GLU A 4 17.97 2.18 -12.05
C GLU A 4 16.52 1.69 -12.12
N ASN A 5 15.95 1.34 -10.96
CA ASN A 5 14.55 0.90 -10.77
C ASN A 5 14.18 -0.47 -11.38
N GLN A 6 15.14 -1.31 -11.76
CA GLN A 6 14.82 -2.65 -12.27
C GLN A 6 14.12 -3.55 -11.23
N HIS A 7 14.35 -3.30 -9.94
CA HIS A 7 13.72 -4.00 -8.82
C HIS A 7 12.22 -3.69 -8.65
N VAL A 8 11.72 -2.60 -9.24
CA VAL A 8 10.29 -2.21 -9.16
C VAL A 8 9.39 -3.21 -9.91
N LEU A 9 9.96 -4.00 -10.83
CA LEU A 9 9.23 -5.03 -11.57
C LEU A 9 9.35 -6.42 -10.91
N ASP A 10 10.18 -6.54 -9.87
CA ASP A 10 10.35 -7.77 -9.12
C ASP A 10 9.24 -7.90 -8.06
N GLU A 11 9.18 -9.05 -7.41
CA GLU A 11 8.15 -9.35 -6.41
C GLU A 11 8.23 -8.33 -5.26
N ALA A 12 7.10 -7.67 -4.98
CA ALA A 12 6.94 -6.70 -3.91
C ALA A 12 5.78 -7.13 -3.01
N GLU A 13 5.92 -6.90 -1.72
CA GLU A 13 4.93 -7.28 -0.72
C GLU A 13 4.58 -6.06 0.14
N VAL A 14 3.28 -5.79 0.23
CA VAL A 14 2.73 -4.76 1.10
C VAL A 14 1.97 -5.42 2.23
N ILE A 15 2.42 -5.22 3.46
CA ILE A 15 1.80 -5.76 4.67
C ILE A 15 1.13 -4.63 5.42
N LEU A 16 -0.20 -4.70 5.56
CA LEU A 16 -0.97 -3.76 6.34
C LEU A 16 -1.38 -4.43 7.66
N SER A 17 -1.24 -3.69 8.75
CA SER A 17 -1.52 -4.19 10.09
C SER A 17 -2.07 -3.08 10.97
N GLU A 18 -2.49 -3.43 12.18
CA GLU A 18 -2.95 -2.45 13.16
C GLU A 18 -1.87 -1.42 13.56
N THR A 19 -0.59 -1.78 13.47
CA THR A 19 0.52 -0.91 13.88
C THR A 19 1.12 -0.10 12.74
N GLY A 20 0.69 -0.32 11.50
CA GLY A 20 1.20 0.42 10.33
C GLY A 20 1.29 -0.42 9.07
N ILE A 21 2.02 0.11 8.11
CA ILE A 21 2.22 -0.43 6.76
C ILE A 21 3.71 -0.72 6.55
N ILE A 22 4.01 -1.89 5.99
CA ILE A 22 5.34 -2.27 5.52
C ILE A 22 5.26 -2.45 4.02
N ASP A 23 6.09 -1.73 3.27
CA ASP A 23 6.27 -1.90 1.84
C ASP A 23 7.70 -2.42 1.61
N LYS A 24 7.82 -3.63 1.07
CA LYS A 24 9.13 -4.27 0.87
C LYS A 24 9.25 -4.85 -0.54
N ASP A 25 10.43 -4.70 -1.09
CA ASP A 25 10.86 -5.37 -2.32
C ASP A 25 12.11 -6.20 -2.03
N THR A 26 12.78 -6.69 -3.08
CA THR A 26 13.98 -7.53 -2.95
C THR A 26 15.22 -6.79 -2.45
N VAL A 27 15.19 -5.45 -2.38
CA VAL A 27 16.36 -4.60 -2.09
C VAL A 27 16.13 -3.60 -0.96
N ALA A 28 14.89 -3.31 -0.59
CA ALA A 28 14.51 -2.30 0.38
C ALA A 28 13.24 -2.68 1.16
N GLU A 29 13.16 -2.15 2.37
CA GLU A 29 11.97 -2.21 3.22
C GLU A 29 11.69 -0.80 3.75
N SER A 30 10.46 -0.35 3.58
CA SER A 30 9.95 0.92 4.09
C SER A 30 8.83 0.66 5.10
N ARG A 31 8.84 1.41 6.20
CA ARG A 31 7.85 1.29 7.27
C ARG A 31 7.14 2.63 7.47
N TYR A 32 5.82 2.60 7.46
CA TYR A 32 4.97 3.76 7.60
C TYR A 32 3.99 3.57 8.75
N ASN A 33 3.91 4.56 9.63
CA ASN A 33 2.76 4.68 10.52
C ASN A 33 1.54 5.14 9.72
N TRP A 34 0.33 4.86 10.20
CA TRP A 34 -0.89 5.25 9.50
C TRP A 34 -1.04 6.77 9.35
N GLU A 35 -0.51 7.54 10.30
CA GLU A 35 -0.48 9.01 10.26
C GLU A 35 0.42 9.57 9.15
N ALA A 36 1.30 8.74 8.56
CA ALA A 36 2.08 9.13 7.40
C ALA A 36 1.23 9.13 6.11
N ILE A 37 0.05 8.50 6.10
CA ILE A 37 -0.84 8.48 4.94
C ILE A 37 -1.69 9.76 4.96
N VAL A 38 -1.40 10.65 4.02
CA VAL A 38 -2.06 11.97 3.91
C VAL A 38 -3.26 11.95 2.98
N SER A 39 -3.35 10.97 2.09
CA SER A 39 -4.48 10.84 1.17
C SER A 39 -4.66 9.40 0.69
N PHE A 40 -5.89 9.07 0.31
CA PHE A 40 -6.28 7.78 -0.24
C PHE A 40 -7.04 7.96 -1.54
N ALA A 41 -6.74 7.12 -2.53
CA ALA A 41 -7.54 7.02 -3.72
C ALA A 41 -7.80 5.56 -4.08
N GLU A 42 -9.00 5.28 -4.56
CA GLU A 42 -9.39 3.98 -5.05
C GLU A 42 -9.74 4.07 -6.54
N THR A 43 -9.23 3.11 -7.30
CA THR A 43 -9.57 2.90 -8.72
C THR A 43 -10.17 1.52 -8.90
N PRO A 44 -10.74 1.19 -10.07
CA PRO A 44 -11.18 -0.18 -10.35
C PRO A 44 -10.08 -1.24 -10.17
N GLU A 45 -8.83 -0.88 -10.41
CA GLU A 45 -7.70 -1.81 -10.45
C GLU A 45 -6.81 -1.79 -9.19
N SER A 46 -6.74 -0.66 -8.47
CA SER A 46 -5.75 -0.45 -7.41
C SER A 46 -6.22 0.51 -6.31
N TYR A 47 -5.66 0.33 -5.13
CA TYR A 47 -5.67 1.30 -4.03
C TYR A 47 -4.37 2.09 -3.99
N TYR A 48 -4.45 3.37 -3.67
CA TYR A 48 -3.31 4.29 -3.56
C TYR A 48 -3.29 4.92 -2.18
N LEU A 49 -2.21 4.69 -1.43
CA LEU A 49 -1.98 5.31 -0.12
C LEU A 49 -0.85 6.33 -0.26
N TYR A 50 -1.22 7.62 -0.33
CA TYR A 50 -0.27 8.70 -0.54
C TYR A 50 0.39 9.10 0.77
N THR A 51 1.73 9.08 0.79
CA THR A 51 2.52 9.59 1.92
C THR A 51 2.88 11.06 1.75
N ASN A 52 2.85 11.55 0.51
CA ASN A 52 2.95 12.96 0.13
C ASN A 52 2.44 13.14 -1.31
N SER A 53 2.62 14.33 -1.91
CA SER A 53 2.17 14.63 -3.28
C SER A 53 2.89 13.86 -4.40
N TYR A 54 4.01 13.20 -4.10
CA TYR A 54 4.89 12.54 -5.08
C TYR A 54 5.05 11.03 -4.84
N HIS A 55 4.65 10.52 -3.68
CA HIS A 55 4.87 9.12 -3.29
C HIS A 55 3.57 8.48 -2.82
N ALA A 56 3.28 7.30 -3.37
CA ALA A 56 2.14 6.48 -3.01
C ALA A 56 2.52 5.01 -2.95
N ILE A 57 2.04 4.32 -1.92
CA ILE A 57 2.04 2.86 -1.87
C ILE A 57 0.87 2.39 -2.74
N VAL A 58 1.15 1.57 -3.74
CA VAL A 58 0.16 1.09 -4.71
C VAL A 58 -0.15 -0.37 -4.41
N ILE A 59 -1.40 -0.67 -4.13
CA ILE A 59 -1.87 -2.03 -3.85
C ILE A 59 -2.83 -2.45 -4.98
N PRO A 60 -2.37 -3.25 -5.96
CA PRO A 60 -3.25 -3.79 -7.00
C PRO A 60 -4.31 -4.69 -6.39
N LYS A 61 -5.59 -4.48 -6.73
CA LYS A 61 -6.71 -5.31 -6.27
C LYS A 61 -6.57 -6.77 -6.69
N ARG A 62 -5.94 -7.02 -7.84
CA ARG A 62 -5.61 -8.37 -8.33
C ARG A 62 -4.63 -9.13 -7.43
N ALA A 63 -3.87 -8.45 -6.57
CA ALA A 63 -2.95 -9.09 -5.63
C ALA A 63 -3.66 -9.65 -4.39
N ILE A 64 -4.92 -9.25 -4.16
CA ILE A 64 -5.72 -9.69 -3.01
C ILE A 64 -6.53 -10.91 -3.43
N GLN A 65 -6.12 -12.09 -2.97
CA GLN A 65 -6.61 -13.35 -3.52
C GLN A 65 -7.85 -13.86 -2.80
N SER A 66 -7.99 -13.57 -1.51
CA SER A 66 -9.09 -14.09 -0.67
C SER A 66 -10.11 -13.01 -0.26
N GLU A 67 -11.35 -13.43 -0.05
CA GLU A 67 -12.40 -12.54 0.48
C GLU A 67 -12.10 -12.07 1.91
N GLU A 68 -11.36 -12.87 2.68
CA GLU A 68 -10.93 -12.52 4.03
C GLU A 68 -9.89 -11.40 4.02
N GLU A 69 -8.89 -11.47 3.14
CA GLU A 69 -7.93 -10.37 2.94
C GLU A 69 -8.61 -9.10 2.46
N LYS A 70 -9.59 -9.20 1.54
CA LYS A 70 -10.37 -8.02 1.09
C LYS A 70 -11.10 -7.36 2.25
N LYS A 71 -11.77 -8.16 3.08
CA LYS A 71 -12.53 -7.68 4.24
C LYS A 71 -11.60 -7.03 5.27
N GLU A 72 -10.46 -7.66 5.55
CA GLU A 72 -9.50 -7.16 6.51
C GLU A 72 -8.80 -5.89 6.02
N LEU A 73 -8.40 -5.85 4.73
CA LEU A 73 -7.87 -4.63 4.11
C LEU A 73 -8.87 -3.49 4.24
N LYS A 74 -10.13 -3.71 3.84
CA LYS A 74 -11.17 -2.69 3.95
C LYS A 74 -11.34 -2.20 5.39
N ARG A 75 -11.37 -3.11 6.35
CA ARG A 75 -11.46 -2.78 7.79
C ARG A 75 -10.29 -1.91 8.24
N LEU A 76 -9.06 -2.22 7.83
CA LEU A 76 -7.87 -1.43 8.17
C LEU A 76 -7.91 -0.05 7.53
N LEU A 77 -8.26 0.03 6.24
CA LEU A 77 -8.40 1.29 5.53
C LEU A 77 -9.47 2.20 6.18
N GLU A 78 -10.66 1.66 6.46
CA GLU A 78 -11.75 2.42 7.09
C GLU A 78 -11.42 2.85 8.53
N LYS A 79 -10.63 2.05 9.26
CA LYS A 79 -10.25 2.34 10.64
C LYS A 79 -9.20 3.45 10.74
N HIS A 80 -8.20 3.41 9.87
CA HIS A 80 -6.99 4.22 10.01
C HIS A 80 -6.95 5.40 9.06
N LEU A 81 -7.66 5.35 7.94
CA LEU A 81 -7.74 6.48 7.04
C LEU A 81 -8.94 7.34 7.44
N PRO A 82 -8.75 8.65 7.63
CA PRO A 82 -9.89 9.53 7.88
C PRO A 82 -10.86 9.41 6.71
N LEU A 83 -12.16 9.30 7.01
CA LEU A 83 -13.23 9.44 6.02
C LEU A 83 -12.99 10.76 5.26
N GLN A 84 -12.40 10.68 4.07
CA GLN A 84 -12.38 11.80 3.14
C GLN A 84 -13.82 11.96 2.66
N ALA A 85 -14.58 12.78 3.39
CA ALA A 85 -15.91 13.24 3.02
C ALA A 85 -15.83 14.20 1.83
#